data_AF-A0A1H9XSG5-F1
#
_entry.id   AF-A0A1H9XSG5-F1
#
_cell.length_a   1.000
_cell.length_b   1.000
_cell.length_c   1.000
_cell.angle_alpha   90.00
_cell.angle_beta   90.00
_cell.angle_gamma   90.00
#
_symmetry.space_group_name_H-M   'P 1'
#
loop_
_entity.id
_entity.type
_entity.pdbx_description
1 polymer ?
#
loop_
_entity_poly.entity_id
_entity_poly.type
_entity_poly.pdbx_seq_one_letter_code
_entity_poly.pdbx_strand_id
1 'polypeptide(L)'
;MAGQVSGTAEPTCLRGWLVTDPITARDTRLAAVLAELEQADEQYLAWRGERESLIRQAKALGASHRRIADHTSLTHTGIGRLIRRTTLAPDLEQAR
;
A
#
# COMPACT_ATOMS: atom_id res chain seq x y z
N MET A 1 27.04 -6.08 -61.18
CA MET A 1 26.39 -7.05 -60.27
C MET A 1 25.92 -6.28 -59.05
N ALA A 2 24.61 -6.05 -58.94
CA ALA A 2 23.99 -5.28 -57.86
C ALA A 2 23.23 -6.23 -56.93
N GLY A 3 23.24 -5.94 -55.63
CA GLY A 3 22.48 -6.70 -54.64
C GLY A 3 22.81 -6.32 -53.20
N GLN A 4 22.55 -5.07 -52.82
CA GLN A 4 22.36 -4.73 -51.40
C GLN A 4 20.91 -5.02 -51.03
N VAL A 5 20.69 -5.87 -50.03
CA VAL A 5 19.39 -6.07 -49.37
C VAL A 5 19.43 -5.41 -48.01
N SER A 6 19.18 -4.10 -47.99
CA SER A 6 18.84 -3.38 -46.75
C SER A 6 17.38 -3.66 -46.42
N GLY A 7 17.13 -4.76 -45.72
CA GLY A 7 15.84 -5.03 -45.09
C GLY A 7 15.76 -4.29 -43.77
N THR A 8 15.51 -2.97 -43.80
CA THR A 8 15.02 -2.24 -42.63
C THR A 8 13.65 -2.82 -42.28
N ALA A 9 13.54 -3.47 -41.12
CA ALA A 9 12.27 -3.88 -40.55
C ALA A 9 11.49 -2.63 -40.14
N GLU A 10 10.83 -2.00 -41.11
CA GLU A 10 9.83 -0.98 -40.84
C GLU A 10 8.65 -1.68 -40.15
N PRO A 11 8.19 -1.19 -38.99
CA PRO A 11 6.95 -1.69 -38.40
C PRO A 11 5.81 -1.36 -39.36
N THR A 12 5.22 -2.40 -39.94
CA THR A 12 4.05 -2.29 -40.83
C THR A 12 2.89 -1.63 -40.08
N CYS A 13 2.69 -0.33 -40.28
CA CYS A 13 1.48 0.36 -39.86
C CYS A 13 0.32 -0.02 -40.80
N LEU A 14 -0.30 -1.18 -40.58
CA LEU A 14 -1.58 -1.49 -41.23
C LEU A 14 -2.71 -0.70 -40.56
N ARG A 15 -3.13 0.29 -41.33
CA ARG A 15 -4.36 1.09 -41.26
C ARG A 15 -5.55 0.33 -40.65
N GLY A 16 -6.04 0.84 -39.52
CA GLY A 16 -7.41 0.65 -39.07
C GLY A 16 -7.68 -0.64 -38.32
N TRP A 17 -7.38 -0.62 -37.02
CA TRP A 17 -8.14 -1.21 -35.89
C TRP A 17 -7.13 -1.57 -34.80
N LEU A 18 -6.75 -0.59 -33.97
CA LEU A 18 -6.28 -0.88 -32.61
C LEU A 18 -7.49 -1.40 -31.82
N VAL A 19 -7.98 -2.60 -32.15
CA VAL A 19 -8.69 -3.40 -31.15
C VAL A 19 -7.60 -3.75 -30.18
N THR A 20 -7.46 -2.95 -29.12
CA THR A 20 -6.67 -3.35 -27.96
C THR A 20 -7.15 -4.75 -27.63
N ASP A 21 -6.28 -5.74 -27.82
CA ASP A 21 -6.58 -7.12 -27.52
C ASP A 21 -7.21 -7.14 -26.11
N PRO A 22 -8.44 -7.68 -25.96
CA PRO A 22 -9.15 -7.64 -24.69
C PRO A 22 -8.32 -8.23 -23.54
N ILE A 23 -7.40 -9.14 -23.84
CA ILE A 23 -6.43 -9.68 -22.88
C ILE A 23 -5.43 -8.59 -22.47
N THR A 24 -4.79 -7.92 -23.43
CA THR A 24 -3.86 -6.81 -23.17
C THR A 24 -4.53 -5.64 -22.43
N ALA A 25 -5.78 -5.30 -22.76
CA ALA A 25 -6.55 -4.27 -22.08
C ALA A 25 -6.87 -4.66 -20.62
N ARG A 26 -7.24 -5.93 -20.40
CA ARG A 26 -7.49 -6.49 -19.07
C ARG A 26 -6.22 -6.47 -18.24
N ASP A 27 -5.10 -6.94 -18.77
CA ASP A 27 -3.83 -7.05 -18.05
C ASP A 27 -3.30 -5.66 -17.66
N THR A 28 -3.42 -4.68 -18.56
CA THR A 28 -3.10 -3.28 -18.28
C THR A 28 -3.95 -2.74 -17.12
N ARG A 29 -5.27 -3.00 -17.14
CA ARG A 29 -6.17 -2.57 -16.07
C ARG A 29 -5.88 -3.28 -14.75
N LEU A 30 -5.55 -4.56 -14.80
CA LEU A 30 -5.18 -5.33 -13.62
C LEU A 30 -3.90 -4.77 -13.00
N ALA A 31 -2.87 -4.48 -13.80
CA ALA A 31 -1.63 -3.89 -13.33
C ALA A 31 -1.88 -2.53 -12.64
N ALA A 32 -2.75 -1.69 -13.21
CA ALA A 32 -3.13 -0.41 -12.60
C ALA A 32 -3.83 -0.61 -11.24
N VAL A 33 -4.79 -1.53 -11.14
CA VAL A 33 -5.49 -1.82 -9.88
C VAL A 33 -4.54 -2.37 -8.82
N LEU A 34 -3.59 -3.23 -9.19
CA LEU A 34 -2.61 -3.75 -8.25
C LEU A 34 -1.67 -2.65 -7.71
N ALA A 35 -1.26 -1.71 -8.57
CA ALA A 35 -0.48 -0.55 -8.14
C ALA A 35 -1.29 0.39 -7.21
N GLU A 36 -2.57 0.60 -7.51
CA GLU A 36 -3.46 1.37 -6.61
C GLU A 36 -3.66 0.67 -5.25
N LEU A 37 -3.75 -0.67 -5.24
CA LEU A 37 -3.85 -1.44 -4.01
C LEU A 37 -2.57 -1.34 -3.16
N GLU A 38 -1.40 -1.42 -3.78
CA GLU A 38 -0.11 -1.24 -3.11
C GLU A 38 -0.03 0.15 -2.46
N GLN A 39 -0.37 1.19 -3.21
CA GLN A 39 -0.40 2.56 -2.69
C GLN A 39 -1.42 2.73 -1.55
N ALA A 40 -2.59 2.11 -1.66
CA ALA A 40 -3.60 2.15 -0.61
C ALA A 40 -3.14 1.43 0.67
N ASP A 41 -2.42 0.32 0.54
CA ASP A 41 -1.86 -0.41 1.69
C ASP A 41 -0.78 0.42 2.40
N GLU A 42 0.11 1.07 1.64
CA GLU A 42 1.11 1.99 2.21
C GLU A 42 0.46 3.13 3.00
N GLN A 43 -0.58 3.77 2.43
CA GLN A 43 -1.33 4.82 3.11
C GLN A 43 -2.04 4.30 4.36
N TYR A 44 -2.64 3.11 4.27
CA TYR A 44 -3.28 2.46 5.42
C TYR A 44 -2.27 2.20 6.54
N LEU A 45 -1.07 1.71 6.21
CA LEU A 45 -0.01 1.46 7.20
C LEU A 45 0.46 2.77 7.85
N ALA A 46 0.65 3.84 7.07
CA ALA A 46 1.02 5.15 7.58
C ALA A 46 -0.05 5.71 8.55
N TRP A 47 -1.32 5.70 8.13
CA TRP A 47 -2.44 6.16 8.96
C TRP A 47 -2.64 5.31 10.20
N ARG A 48 -2.46 3.99 10.09
CA ARG A 48 -2.48 3.11 11.25
C ARG A 48 -1.39 3.52 12.22
N GLY A 49 -0.16 3.71 11.76
CA GLY A 49 0.98 4.11 12.59
C GLY A 49 0.72 5.41 13.35
N GLU A 50 0.21 6.42 12.66
CA GLU A 50 -0.17 7.71 13.27
C GLU A 50 -1.25 7.52 14.34
N ARG A 51 -2.31 6.78 14.03
CA ARG A 51 -3.37 6.47 15.01
C ARG A 51 -2.82 5.77 16.26
N GLU A 52 -1.93 4.79 16.08
CA GLU A 52 -1.31 4.11 17.22
C GLU A 52 -0.41 5.05 18.04
N SER A 53 0.29 5.99 17.39
CA SER A 53 1.06 7.05 18.06
C SER A 53 0.17 7.93 18.92
N LEU A 54 -0.94 8.42 18.38
CA LEU A 54 -1.91 9.26 19.11
C LEU A 54 -2.53 8.53 20.31
N ILE A 55 -2.85 7.23 20.15
CA ILE A 55 -3.34 6.40 21.26
C ILE A 55 -2.30 6.35 22.40
N ARG A 56 -1.02 6.17 22.07
CA ARG A 56 0.06 6.15 23.07
C ARG A 56 0.23 7.51 23.74
N GLN A 57 0.19 8.60 22.99
CA GLN A 57 0.26 9.95 23.52
C GLN A 57 -0.90 10.24 24.48
N ALA A 58 -2.14 9.92 24.09
CA ALA A 58 -3.31 10.04 24.95
C ALA A 58 -3.15 9.23 26.24
N LYS A 59 -2.59 8.02 26.15
CA LYS A 59 -2.32 7.19 27.33
C LYS A 59 -1.25 7.80 28.24
N ALA A 60 -0.16 8.34 27.67
CA ALA A 60 0.90 9.01 28.41
C ALA A 60 0.40 10.27 29.14
N LEU A 61 -0.59 10.95 28.57
CA LEU A 61 -1.31 12.07 29.20
C LEU A 61 -2.34 11.63 30.26
N GLY A 62 -2.39 10.33 30.59
CA GLY A 62 -3.22 9.79 31.68
C GLY A 62 -4.62 9.35 31.27
N ALA A 63 -4.99 9.39 29.98
CA ALA A 63 -6.31 8.93 29.56
C ALA A 63 -6.53 7.44 29.84
N SER A 64 -7.74 7.08 30.24
CA SER A 64 -8.14 5.67 30.41
C SER A 64 -8.40 5.01 29.06
N HIS A 65 -8.25 3.68 28.96
CA HIS A 65 -8.52 2.96 27.70
C HIS A 65 -9.96 3.13 27.22
N ARG A 66 -10.92 3.28 28.14
CA ARG A 66 -12.33 3.55 27.81
C ARG A 66 -12.48 4.92 27.16
N ARG A 67 -11.91 5.96 27.76
CA ARG A 67 -11.96 7.32 27.22
C ARG A 67 -11.31 7.41 25.85
N ILE A 68 -10.21 6.69 25.62
CA ILE A 68 -9.58 6.62 24.30
C ILE A 68 -10.48 5.89 23.30
N ALA A 69 -11.17 4.81 23.71
CA ALA A 69 -12.06 4.04 22.84
C ALA A 69 -13.21 4.89 22.27
N ASP A 70 -13.69 5.89 23.00
CA ASP A 70 -14.76 6.80 22.54
C ASP A 70 -14.35 7.64 21.30
N HIS A 71 -13.05 7.71 21.00
CA HIS A 71 -12.49 8.51 19.91
C HIS A 71 -11.86 7.68 18.78
N THR A 72 -12.00 6.35 18.81
CA THR A 72 -11.42 5.48 17.77
C THR A 72 -12.35 4.31 17.47
N SER A 73 -12.11 3.60 16.36
CA SER A 73 -12.80 2.34 16.08
C SER A 73 -12.36 1.15 16.94
N LEU A 74 -11.33 1.31 17.78
CA LEU A 74 -10.84 0.25 18.66
C LEU A 74 -11.62 0.20 19.98
N THR A 75 -11.90 -1.01 20.43
CA THR A 75 -12.45 -1.25 21.76
C THR A 75 -11.40 -0.95 22.85
N HIS A 76 -11.87 -0.67 24.08
CA HIS A 76 -10.98 -0.46 25.22
C HIS A 76 -10.03 -1.65 25.49
N THR A 77 -10.47 -2.87 25.22
CA THR A 77 -9.63 -4.08 25.30
C THR A 77 -8.60 -4.13 24.17
N GLY A 78 -8.98 -3.73 22.95
CA GLY A 78 -8.09 -3.57 21.81
C GLY A 78 -6.98 -2.56 22.08
N ILE A 79 -7.31 -1.41 22.67
CA ILE A 79 -6.36 -0.37 23.08
C ILE A 79 -5.37 -0.91 24.12
N GLY A 80 -5.87 -1.60 25.16
CA GLY A 80 -5.00 -2.20 26.17
C GLY A 80 -4.00 -3.22 25.59
N ARG A 81 -4.44 -4.04 24.62
CA ARG A 81 -3.58 -4.99 23.93
C ARG A 81 -2.53 -4.29 23.05
N LEU A 82 -2.94 -3.25 22.33
CA LEU A 82 -2.05 -2.43 21.48
C LEU A 82 -0.93 -1.85 22.33
N ILE A 83 -1.26 -1.17 23.43
CA ILE A 83 -0.27 -0.56 24.32
C ILE A 83 0.68 -1.62 24.86
N ARG A 84 0.17 -2.74 25.36
CA ARG A 84 1.00 -3.83 25.90
C ARG A 84 1.95 -4.41 24.86
N ARG A 85 1.49 -4.62 23.62
CA ARG A 85 2.31 -5.16 22.53
C ARG A 85 3.47 -4.22 22.19
N THR A 86 3.21 -2.91 22.13
CA THR A 86 4.25 -1.92 21.82
C THR A 86 5.25 -1.77 22.96
N THR A 87 4.84 -1.88 24.23
CA THR A 87 5.76 -1.82 25.38
C THR A 87 6.73 -3.01 25.43
N LEU A 88 6.36 -4.17 24.87
CA LEU A 88 7.21 -5.36 24.84
C LEU A 88 8.13 -5.43 23.61
N ALA A 89 7.87 -4.63 22.58
CA ALA A 89 8.66 -4.56 21.35
C ALA A 89 9.90 -3.62 21.34
N PRO A 90 10.08 -2.57 22.17
CA PRO A 90 11.17 -1.62 22.00
C PRO A 90 12.55 -2.22 22.31
N ASP A 91 12.59 -3.29 23.11
CA ASP A 91 13.84 -3.92 23.57
C ASP A 91 14.47 -4.87 22.53
N LEU A 92 13.76 -5.25 21.47
CA LEU A 92 14.27 -6.20 20.46
C LEU A 92 14.94 -5.51 19.25
N GLU A 93 14.74 -4.20 19.07
CA GLU A 93 15.30 -3.43 17.95
C GLU A 93 16.66 -2.81 18.28
N GLN A 94 17.04 -2.73 19.56
CA GLN A 94 18.36 -2.23 20.02
C GLN A 94 19.43 -3.33 20.17
N ALA A 95 19.07 -4.59 19.93
CA ALA A 95 19.95 -5.75 20.13
C ALA A 95 20.50 -6.38 18.83
N ARG A 96 20.51 -5.63 17.71
CA ARG A 96 21.11 -6.02 16.43
C ARG A 96 22.10 -4.97 15.97
#